data_AF-A0A095A4R3-F1
#
_entry.id   AF-A0A095A4R3-F1
#
_cell.length_a   1.000
_cell.length_b   1.000
_cell.length_c   1.000
_cell.angle_alpha   90.00
_cell.angle_beta   90.00
_cell.angle_gamma   90.00
#
_symmetry.space_group_name_H-M   'P 1'
#
loop_
_entity.id
_entity.type
_entity.pdbx_description
1 polymer ?
#
loop_
_entity_poly.entity_id
_entity_poly.type
_entity_poly.pdbx_seq_one_letter_code
_entity_poly.pdbx_strand_id
1 'polypeptide(L)'
;GCDLVNDVNKQITHQFKRIFMSLLKADRDEFTFVDRNLVQRDVEELFNTIQQNIRIDESKFILILASRSYAHLRVVFDEYLRISEQTMEDTLKFRMRGNTLS
;
A
#
# COMPACT_ATOMS: atom_id res chain seq x y z
N GLY A 1 -3.64 -20.42 22.81
CA GLY A 1 -2.65 -19.37 22.55
C GLY A 1 -2.13 -19.31 21.12
N CYS A 2 -2.58 -20.15 20.18
CA CYS A 2 -2.06 -20.17 18.80
C CYS A 2 -3.02 -19.59 17.74
N ASP A 3 -4.25 -19.23 18.11
CA ASP A 3 -5.23 -18.69 17.15
C ASP A 3 -4.86 -17.31 16.62
N LEU A 4 -4.39 -16.41 17.49
CA LEU A 4 -4.05 -15.04 17.08
C LEU A 4 -2.91 -15.00 16.05
N VAL A 5 -1.86 -15.80 16.25
CA VAL A 5 -0.73 -15.86 15.30
C VAL A 5 -1.18 -16.46 13.97
N ASN A 6 -2.04 -17.49 14.00
CA ASN A 6 -2.58 -18.11 12.80
C ASN A 6 -3.56 -17.19 12.06
N ASP A 7 -4.37 -16.42 12.77
CA ASP A 7 -5.31 -15.46 12.19
C ASP A 7 -4.57 -14.27 11.57
N VAL A 8 -3.54 -13.76 12.23
CA VAL A 8 -2.65 -12.71 11.67
C VAL A 8 -1.94 -13.23 10.42
N ASN A 9 -1.37 -14.43 10.46
CA ASN A 9 -0.68 -15.02 9.30
C ASN A 9 -1.64 -15.29 8.12
N LYS A 10 -2.85 -15.78 8.39
CA LYS A 10 -3.88 -15.97 7.37
C LYS A 10 -4.31 -14.65 6.75
N GLN A 11 -4.45 -13.60 7.56
CA GLN A 11 -4.82 -12.28 7.07
C GLN A 11 -3.73 -11.68 6.18
N ILE A 12 -2.47 -11.76 6.58
CA ILE A 12 -1.31 -11.35 5.77
C ILE A 12 -1.29 -12.14 4.46
N THR A 13 -1.46 -13.47 4.50
CA THR A 13 -1.48 -14.32 3.31
C THR A 13 -2.64 -13.97 2.36
N HIS A 14 -3.82 -13.68 2.90
CA HIS A 14 -4.98 -13.24 2.12
C HIS A 14 -4.74 -11.87 1.47
N GLN A 15 -4.10 -10.95 2.18
CA GLN A 15 -3.72 -9.63 1.67
C GLN A 15 -2.70 -9.74 0.52
N PHE A 16 -1.64 -10.53 0.70
CA PHE A 16 -0.67 -10.82 -0.36
C PHE A 16 -1.34 -11.46 -1.57
N LYS A 17 -2.28 -12.39 -1.35
CA LYS A 17 -3.07 -13.00 -2.42
C LYS A 17 -3.95 -11.97 -3.16
N ARG A 18 -4.55 -11.00 -2.47
CA ARG A 18 -5.32 -9.91 -3.09
C ARG A 18 -4.43 -9.00 -3.93
N ILE A 19 -3.24 -8.64 -3.43
CA ILE A 19 -2.24 -7.89 -4.21
C ILE A 19 -1.88 -8.69 -5.47
N PHE A 20 -1.50 -9.95 -5.32
CA PHE A 20 -1.07 -10.81 -6.42
C PHE A 20 -2.19 -11.00 -7.46
N MET A 21 -3.43 -11.27 -7.02
CA MET A 21 -4.60 -11.37 -7.89
C MET A 21 -4.91 -10.05 -8.63
N SER A 22 -4.72 -8.91 -7.97
CA SER A 22 -4.98 -7.60 -8.59
C SER A 22 -3.86 -7.24 -9.58
N LEU A 23 -2.62 -7.62 -9.31
CA LEU A 23 -1.49 -7.48 -10.23
C LEU A 23 -1.62 -8.42 -11.45
N LEU A 24 -2.16 -9.64 -11.26
CA LEU A 24 -2.39 -10.65 -12.30
C LEU A 24 -3.58 -10.33 -13.20
N LYS A 25 -4.53 -9.50 -12.74
CA LYS A 25 -5.65 -9.04 -13.56
C LYS A 25 -5.22 -8.21 -14.78
N ALA A 26 -3.96 -7.75 -14.84
CA ALA A 26 -3.35 -7.09 -16.01
C ALA A 26 -4.15 -5.90 -16.56
N ASP A 27 -4.93 -5.23 -15.72
CA ASP A 27 -5.71 -4.02 -16.06
C ASP A 27 -4.97 -2.74 -15.65
N ARG A 28 -3.62 -2.81 -15.62
CA ARG A 28 -2.79 -1.66 -15.24
C ARG A 28 -2.71 -0.72 -16.42
N ASP A 29 -2.99 0.55 -16.15
CA ASP A 29 -2.80 1.61 -17.11
C ASP A 29 -1.33 1.63 -17.60
N GLU A 30 -1.10 1.48 -18.90
CA GLU A 30 0.23 1.50 -19.51
C GLU A 30 0.64 2.92 -19.97
N PHE A 31 -0.23 3.93 -19.76
CA PHE A 31 0.09 5.29 -20.12
C PHE A 31 1.25 5.86 -19.28
N THR A 32 2.18 6.51 -19.99
CA THR A 32 3.35 7.18 -19.42
C THR A 32 3.06 8.62 -18.96
N PHE A 33 1.87 9.14 -19.27
CA PHE A 33 1.43 10.45 -18.82
C PHE A 33 1.09 10.41 -17.32
N VAL A 34 1.70 11.32 -16.56
CA VAL A 34 1.51 11.40 -15.10
C VAL A 34 0.71 12.67 -14.77
N ASP A 35 -0.51 12.49 -14.28
CA ASP A 35 -1.31 13.59 -13.73
C ASP A 35 -0.84 13.93 -12.31
N ARG A 36 -0.16 15.07 -12.18
CA ARG A 36 0.38 15.57 -10.90
C ARG A 36 -0.71 15.82 -9.85
N ASN A 37 -1.91 16.21 -10.25
CA ASN A 37 -3.02 16.42 -9.31
C ASN A 37 -3.50 15.08 -8.74
N LEU A 38 -3.55 14.05 -9.59
CA LEU A 38 -3.90 12.70 -9.16
C LEU A 38 -2.81 12.11 -8.25
N VAL A 39 -1.54 12.34 -8.56
CA VAL A 39 -0.41 11.94 -7.70
C VAL A 39 -0.59 12.52 -6.31
N GLN A 40 -0.85 13.82 -6.20
CA GLN A 40 -1.01 14.47 -4.91
C GLN A 40 -2.16 13.88 -4.10
N ARG A 41 -3.30 13.62 -4.73
CA ARG A 41 -4.45 12.97 -4.08
C ARG A 41 -4.12 11.57 -3.57
N ASP A 42 -3.49 10.75 -4.41
CA ASP A 42 -3.13 9.38 -4.05
C ASP A 42 -2.09 9.39 -2.90
N VAL A 43 -1.11 10.31 -2.93
CA VAL A 43 -0.12 10.50 -1.86
C VAL A 43 -0.78 10.90 -0.54
N GLU A 44 -1.68 11.88 -0.56
CA GLU A 44 -2.41 12.33 0.64
C GLU A 44 -3.28 11.21 1.20
N GLU A 45 -3.97 10.44 0.36
CA GLU A 45 -4.79 9.32 0.80
C GLU A 45 -3.92 8.20 1.41
N LEU A 46 -2.77 7.89 0.81
CA LEU A 46 -1.81 6.94 1.35
C LEU A 46 -1.27 7.39 2.72
N PHE A 47 -0.83 8.64 2.83
CA PHE A 47 -0.29 9.20 4.06
C PHE A 47 -1.32 9.22 5.19
N ASN A 48 -2.52 9.72 4.92
CA ASN A 48 -3.60 9.78 5.90
C ASN A 48 -4.04 8.38 6.36
N THR A 49 -4.14 7.43 5.43
CA THR A 49 -4.54 6.05 5.76
C THR A 49 -3.54 5.39 6.71
N ILE A 50 -2.24 5.69 6.54
CA ILE A 50 -1.14 5.12 7.33
C ILE A 50 -1.02 5.81 8.70
N GLN A 51 -1.15 7.14 8.76
CA GLN A 51 -1.07 7.93 9.98
C GLN A 51 -2.28 7.75 10.91
N GLN A 52 -3.50 7.72 10.35
CA GLN A 52 -4.73 7.74 11.16
C GLN A 52 -5.12 6.38 11.72
N ASN A 53 -4.71 5.29 11.07
CA ASN A 53 -5.17 3.97 11.46
C ASN A 53 -4.04 3.16 12.09
N ILE A 54 -4.30 2.48 13.21
CA ILE A 54 -3.44 1.43 13.77
C ILE A 54 -3.50 0.17 12.88
N ARG A 55 -4.59 0.01 12.12
CA ARG A 55 -4.81 -1.06 11.16
C ARG A 55 -5.12 -0.44 9.81
N ILE A 56 -4.15 -0.43 8.89
CA ILE A 56 -4.32 0.14 7.55
C ILE A 56 -5.54 -0.49 6.89
N ASP A 57 -6.42 0.29 6.26
CA ASP A 57 -7.38 -0.29 5.31
C ASP A 57 -6.62 -0.67 4.04
N GLU A 58 -6.09 -1.89 4.08
CA GLU A 58 -5.29 -2.51 3.04
C GLU A 58 -6.01 -2.50 1.69
N SER A 59 -7.35 -2.45 1.66
CA SER A 59 -8.12 -2.48 0.42
C SER A 59 -7.90 -1.23 -0.43
N LYS A 60 -7.78 -0.06 0.18
CA LYS A 60 -7.50 1.21 -0.51
C LYS A 60 -6.09 1.23 -1.08
N PHE A 61 -5.14 0.74 -0.30
CA PHE A 61 -3.75 0.62 -0.69
C PHE A 61 -3.60 -0.30 -1.92
N ILE A 62 -4.22 -1.47 -1.86
CA ILE A 62 -4.23 -2.45 -2.95
C ILE A 62 -4.88 -1.85 -4.20
N LEU A 63 -5.97 -1.08 -4.04
CA LEU A 63 -6.64 -0.44 -5.16
C LEU A 63 -5.73 0.55 -5.90
N ILE A 64 -5.03 1.43 -5.17
CA ILE A 64 -4.09 2.39 -5.78
C ILE A 64 -2.95 1.64 -6.50
N LEU A 65 -2.35 0.64 -5.84
CA LEU A 65 -1.25 -0.13 -6.45
C LEU A 65 -1.67 -0.97 -7.66
N ALA A 66 -2.90 -1.47 -7.68
CA ALA A 66 -3.38 -2.32 -8.74
C ALA A 66 -3.94 -1.55 -9.95
N SER A 67 -4.45 -0.33 -9.74
CA SER A 67 -5.13 0.44 -10.78
C SER A 67 -4.27 1.50 -11.47
N ARG A 68 -3.16 1.93 -10.84
CA ARG A 68 -2.32 3.01 -11.38
C ARG A 68 -1.19 2.49 -12.26
N SER A 69 -0.78 3.33 -13.22
CA SER A 69 0.36 3.03 -14.09
C SER A 69 1.68 3.02 -13.31
N TYR A 70 2.68 2.30 -13.85
CA TYR A 70 4.00 2.26 -13.25
C TYR A 70 4.66 3.66 -13.18
N ALA A 71 4.45 4.48 -14.22
CA ALA A 71 4.95 5.85 -14.26
C ALA A 71 4.32 6.71 -13.15
N HIS A 72 3.02 6.57 -12.92
CA HIS A 72 2.31 7.27 -11.86
C HIS A 72 2.77 6.82 -10.46
N LEU A 73 2.82 5.51 -10.22
CA LEU A 73 3.21 4.95 -8.92
C LEU A 73 4.63 5.36 -8.52
N ARG A 74 5.55 5.45 -9.48
CA ARG A 74 6.91 5.93 -9.21
C ARG A 74 6.92 7.34 -8.61
N VAL A 75 6.17 8.26 -9.22
CA VAL A 75 6.08 9.65 -8.74
C VAL A 75 5.35 9.71 -7.40
N VAL A 76 4.32 8.90 -7.20
CA VAL A 76 3.62 8.76 -5.90
C VAL A 76 4.58 8.32 -4.80
N PHE A 77 5.45 7.34 -5.06
CA PHE A 77 6.40 6.86 -4.05
C PHE A 77 7.51 7.86 -3.74
N ASP A 78 8.00 8.58 -4.76
CA ASP A 78 8.99 9.64 -4.57
C ASP A 78 8.42 10.77 -3.68
N GLU A 79 7.18 11.18 -3.95
CA GLU A 79 6.49 12.21 -3.19
C GLU A 79 6.10 11.73 -1.79
N TYR A 80 5.68 10.47 -1.64
CA TYR A 80 5.43 9.85 -0.35
C TYR A 80 6.67 9.84 0.54
N LEU A 81 7.84 9.48 -0.01
CA LEU A 81 9.12 9.51 0.71
C LEU A 81 9.44 10.93 1.17
N ARG A 82 9.18 11.94 0.33
CA ARG A 82 9.42 13.34 0.64
C ARG A 82 8.58 13.84 1.83
N ILE A 83 7.33 13.39 1.95
CA ILE A 83 6.42 13.85 3.01
C ILE A 83 6.48 13.01 4.30
N SER A 84 6.77 11.72 4.19
CA SER A 84 6.74 10.79 5.32
C SER A 84 8.12 10.50 5.91
N GLU A 85 9.18 10.95 5.23
CA GLU A 85 10.59 10.68 5.55
C GLU A 85 10.93 9.18 5.61
N GLN A 86 10.03 8.31 5.12
CA GLN A 86 10.18 6.87 5.11
C GLN A 86 9.77 6.33 3.74
N THR A 87 10.42 5.26 3.29
CA THR A 87 10.00 4.63 2.04
C THR A 87 8.65 3.94 2.26
N MET A 88 7.88 3.82 1.17
CA MET A 88 6.64 3.06 1.20
C MET A 88 6.88 1.61 1.62
N GLU A 89 8.00 1.02 1.20
CA GLU A 89 8.40 -0.34 1.57
C GLU A 89 8.67 -0.48 3.07
N ASP A 90 9.38 0.47 3.67
CA ASP A 90 9.68 0.44 5.10
C ASP A 90 8.41 0.61 5.94
N THR A 91 7.53 1.50 5.48
CA THR A 91 6.20 1.67 6.09
C THR A 91 5.41 0.36 6.01
N LEU A 92 5.36 -0.29 4.85
CA LEU A 92 4.68 -1.57 4.69
C LEU A 92 5.30 -2.67 5.57
N LYS A 93 6.65 -2.77 5.61
CA LYS A 93 7.34 -3.76 6.43
C LYS A 93 7.06 -3.55 7.91
N PHE A 94 7.07 -2.31 8.40
CA PHE A 94 6.75 -1.98 9.79
C PHE A 94 5.31 -2.39 10.13
N ARG A 95 4.37 -2.14 9.21
CA ARG A 95 2.94 -2.39 9.43
C ARG A 95 2.54 -3.85 9.24
N MET A 96 3.19 -4.57 8.33
CA MET A 96 2.96 -5.99 8.06
C MET A 96 3.68 -6.91 9.04
N ARG A 97 4.80 -6.47 9.65
CA ARG A 97 5.49 -7.27 10.68
C ARG A 97 4.70 -7.39 11.98
N GLY A 98 3.57 -6.69 12.11
CA GLY A 98 2.81 -6.61 13.34
C GLY A 98 3.59 -5.84 14.40
N ASN A 99 2.89 -5.03 15.19
CA ASN A 99 3.45 -4.60 16.46
C ASN A 99 3.57 -5.84 17.35
N THR A 100 4.68 -6.54 17.28
CA THR A 100 5.19 -7.40 18.37
C THR A 100 5.90 -6.49 19.37
N LEU A 101 5.16 -5.54 19.95
CA LEU A 101 5.57 -4.88 21.17
C LEU A 101 4.54 -5.27 22.25
N SER A 102 5.04 -6.15 23.13
CA SER A 102 4.47 -6.66 24.38
C SER A 102 3.42 -7.77 24.27
#